data_AF-A0A177C028-F1
#
_entry.id   AF-A0A177C028-F1
#
_cell.length_a   1.000
_cell.length_b   1.000
_cell.length_c   1.000
_cell.angle_alpha   90.00
_cell.angle_beta   90.00
_cell.angle_gamma   90.00
#
_symmetry.space_group_name_H-M   'P 1'
#
loop_
_entity.id
_entity.type
_entity.pdbx_description
1 polymer ?
#
loop_
_entity_poly.entity_id
_entity_poly.type
_entity_poly.pdbx_seq_one_letter_code
_entity_poly.pdbx_strand_id
1 'polypeptide(L)'
;MLCRATLRAVRLPVVSKPFLGVRAVSTLPSNPHIYVFEHPLDATRSLLTLLPTEPPNVQLALGATTSVPPTPDSFTENRQFHPILQSVLATHAINDPSVKQQAAAFASPGGFNLGQPNKRGGDGAGAANQQAGMGGANKGGWIHVSDQRNPPDWGRIAWPEDIFGSVEVDGDGSLIGNWQDSGTYRILTREGILGLTPYLREKLVRRLKELESGNN
;
A
#
# COMPACT_ATOMS: atom_id res chain seq x y z
N MET A 1 50.19 38.27 62.03
CA MET A 1 50.32 37.33 60.90
C MET A 1 48.96 36.69 60.67
N LEU A 2 48.22 37.09 59.63
CA LEU A 2 46.97 36.45 59.21
C LEU A 2 47.17 35.88 57.81
N CYS A 3 47.15 34.55 57.71
CA CYS A 3 47.33 33.82 56.46
C CYS A 3 45.95 33.64 55.79
N ARG A 4 45.71 34.33 54.67
CA ARG A 4 44.50 34.14 53.84
C ARG A 4 44.73 32.96 52.89
N ALA A 5 43.96 31.88 53.06
CA ALA A 5 43.89 30.79 52.10
C ALA A 5 42.86 31.13 51.01
N THR A 6 43.29 31.17 49.75
CA THR A 6 42.44 31.33 48.57
C THR A 6 41.99 29.96 48.06
N LEU A 7 40.70 29.66 48.16
CA LEU A 7 40.09 28.47 47.55
C LEU A 7 39.88 28.71 46.06
N ARG A 8 40.61 27.96 45.23
CA ARG A 8 40.49 27.97 43.76
C ARG A 8 39.46 26.93 43.35
N ALA A 9 38.31 27.37 42.86
CA ALA A 9 37.26 26.48 42.35
C ALA A 9 37.68 25.85 41.02
N VAL A 10 37.78 24.53 40.99
CA VAL A 10 38.03 23.75 39.77
C VAL A 10 36.68 23.48 39.10
N ARG A 11 36.46 24.05 37.91
CA ARG A 11 35.30 23.71 37.07
C ARG A 11 35.61 22.42 36.30
N LEU A 12 34.82 21.39 36.55
CA LEU A 12 34.83 20.15 35.76
C LEU A 12 34.19 20.42 34.38
N PRO A 13 34.72 19.83 33.29
CA PRO A 13 34.10 19.93 31.98
C PRO A 13 32.77 19.15 31.99
N VAL A 14 31.68 19.84 31.62
CA VAL A 14 30.39 19.20 31.33
C VAL A 14 30.57 18.39 30.05
N VAL A 15 30.71 17.07 30.20
CA VAL A 15 30.66 16.14 29.08
C VAL A 15 29.20 16.08 28.63
N SER A 16 28.87 16.84 27.58
CA SER A 16 27.60 16.68 26.87
C SER A 16 27.60 15.30 26.22
N LYS A 17 26.94 14.33 26.86
CA LYS A 17 26.61 13.06 26.24
C LYS A 17 25.85 13.35 24.94
N PRO A 18 26.23 12.78 23.79
CA PRO A 18 25.36 12.84 22.62
C PRO A 18 24.05 12.19 23.04
N PHE A 19 22.97 12.96 22.99
CA PHE A 19 21.63 12.39 23.03
C PHE A 19 21.55 11.42 21.86
N LEU A 20 21.67 10.12 22.14
CA LEU A 20 21.07 9.10 21.29
C LEU A 20 19.57 9.33 21.43
N GLY A 21 19.05 10.26 20.60
CA GLY A 21 17.63 10.49 20.48
C GLY A 21 17.02 9.19 20.01
N VAL A 22 16.33 8.48 20.90
CA VAL A 22 15.39 7.43 20.53
C VAL A 22 14.33 8.14 19.70
N ARG A 23 14.44 8.09 18.37
CA ARG A 23 13.44 8.68 17.49
C ARG A 23 12.18 7.83 17.67
N ALA A 24 11.11 8.45 18.15
CA ALA A 24 9.85 7.75 18.32
C ALA A 24 9.31 7.41 16.92
N VAL A 25 9.32 6.11 16.58
CA VAL A 25 8.66 5.61 15.38
C VAL A 25 7.16 5.89 15.54
N SER A 26 6.65 6.88 14.83
CA SER A 26 5.22 7.18 14.80
C SER A 26 4.57 6.43 13.65
N THR A 27 3.36 5.93 13.84
CA THR A 27 2.56 5.27 12.79
C THR A 27 1.44 6.20 12.34
N LEU A 28 0.98 6.03 11.09
CA LEU A 28 -0.17 6.78 10.61
C LEU A 28 -1.45 6.33 11.35
N PRO A 29 -2.28 7.27 11.85
CA PRO A 29 -3.55 6.92 12.49
C PRO A 29 -4.50 6.13 11.58
N SER A 30 -4.46 6.40 10.27
CA SER A 30 -5.29 5.71 9.26
C SER A 30 -4.77 4.32 8.90
N ASN A 31 -3.46 4.07 9.05
CA ASN A 31 -2.85 2.79 8.73
C ASN A 31 -1.68 2.49 9.69
N PRO A 32 -1.88 1.65 10.70
CA PRO A 32 -0.87 1.40 11.74
C PRO A 32 0.36 0.64 11.22
N HIS A 33 0.33 0.14 9.99
CA HIS A 33 1.44 -0.57 9.37
C HIS A 33 2.38 0.35 8.57
N ILE A 34 2.05 1.63 8.47
CA ILE A 34 2.89 2.64 7.82
C ILE A 34 3.57 3.46 8.90
N TYR A 35 4.90 3.36 8.92
CA TYR A 35 5.76 4.10 9.81
C TYR A 35 6.15 5.44 9.19
N VAL A 36 6.24 6.44 10.06
CA VAL A 36 6.58 7.82 9.73
C VAL A 36 7.93 8.13 10.38
N PHE A 37 8.93 8.40 9.55
CA PHE A 37 10.25 8.84 9.97
C PHE A 37 10.53 10.25 9.49
N GLU A 38 11.46 10.96 10.13
CA GLU A 38 11.98 12.21 9.57
C GLU A 38 12.86 11.91 8.35
N HIS A 39 12.76 12.73 7.31
CA HIS A 39 13.54 12.53 6.10
C HIS A 39 15.03 12.88 6.34
N PRO A 40 15.98 12.01 5.95
CA PRO A 40 17.40 12.13 6.34
C PRO A 40 18.10 13.36 5.76
N LEU A 41 17.60 13.89 4.64
CA LEU A 41 18.18 15.05 3.95
C LEU A 41 17.36 16.34 4.14
N ASP A 42 16.11 16.23 4.57
CA ASP A 42 15.18 17.36 4.59
C ASP A 42 14.28 17.26 5.83
N ALA A 43 14.63 17.99 6.89
CA ALA A 43 13.89 17.95 8.16
C ALA A 43 12.44 18.46 8.05
N THR A 44 12.07 19.12 6.95
CA THR A 44 10.69 19.60 6.72
C THR A 44 9.76 18.51 6.17
N ARG A 45 10.32 17.38 5.74
CA ARG A 45 9.59 16.25 5.16
C ARG A 45 9.66 15.05 6.09
N SER A 46 8.58 14.31 6.12
CA SER A 46 8.49 12.99 6.75
C SER A 46 8.48 11.91 5.68
N LEU A 47 9.21 10.83 5.91
CA LEU A 47 9.28 9.66 5.05
C LEU A 47 8.28 8.59 5.53
N LEU A 48 7.50 8.04 4.60
CA LEU A 48 6.53 6.98 4.88
C LEU A 48 7.07 5.63 4.41
N THR A 49 7.10 4.64 5.29
CA THR A 49 7.68 3.31 4.99
C THR A 49 6.88 2.19 5.64
N LEU A 50 6.97 1.00 5.05
CA LEU A 50 6.40 -0.24 5.61
C LEU A 50 7.39 -0.99 6.52
N LEU A 51 8.65 -0.56 6.58
CA LEU A 51 9.69 -1.20 7.39
C LEU A 51 10.01 -0.34 8.63
N PRO A 52 10.08 -0.93 9.84
CA PRO A 52 10.46 -0.21 11.05
C PRO A 52 11.99 -0.05 11.22
N THR A 53 12.76 -0.01 10.13
CA THR A 53 14.24 -0.01 10.16
C THR A 53 14.79 1.39 10.43
N GLU A 54 15.79 1.51 11.31
CA GLU A 54 16.53 2.74 11.60
C GLU A 54 18.03 2.58 11.29
N PRO A 55 18.65 3.45 10.45
CA PRO A 55 18.04 4.54 9.68
C PRO A 55 17.13 4.04 8.54
N PRO A 56 16.08 4.80 8.17
CA PRO A 56 15.14 4.36 7.15
C PRO A 56 15.77 4.41 5.74
N ASN A 57 15.51 3.38 4.94
CA ASN A 57 15.95 3.33 3.56
C ASN A 57 15.01 4.11 2.63
N VAL A 58 15.46 5.26 2.13
CA VAL A 58 14.69 6.15 1.25
C VAL A 58 14.29 5.47 -0.07
N GLN A 59 15.09 4.53 -0.58
CA GLN A 59 14.82 3.85 -1.85
C GLN A 59 13.66 2.85 -1.77
N LEU A 60 13.41 2.30 -0.58
CA LEU A 60 12.35 1.31 -0.33
C LEU A 60 11.10 1.90 0.33
N ALA A 61 11.13 3.19 0.66
CA ALA A 61 10.01 3.91 1.24
C ALA A 61 8.88 4.11 0.21
N LEU A 62 7.66 4.29 0.71
CA LEU A 62 6.46 4.63 -0.10
C LEU A 62 6.63 6.00 -0.77
N GLY A 63 7.17 6.95 -0.02
CA GLY A 63 7.34 8.33 -0.46
C GLY A 63 7.59 9.28 0.70
N ALA A 64 7.65 10.56 0.39
CA ALA A 64 7.84 11.64 1.36
C ALA A 64 6.58 12.52 1.43
N THR A 65 6.27 13.05 2.61
CA THR A 65 5.14 13.96 2.84
C THR A 65 5.59 15.18 3.64
N THR A 66 4.97 16.34 3.39
CA THR A 66 5.16 17.56 4.20
C THR A 66 4.12 17.71 5.32
N SER A 67 3.01 16.96 5.26
CA SER A 67 1.96 16.96 6.28
C SER A 67 1.62 15.54 6.74
N VAL A 68 1.26 15.40 8.01
CA VAL A 68 0.70 14.16 8.57
C VAL A 68 -0.68 14.51 9.17
N PRO A 69 -1.79 13.97 8.64
CA PRO A 69 -1.89 12.94 7.60
C PRO A 69 -1.48 13.43 6.19
N PRO A 70 -1.00 12.53 5.33
CA PRO A 70 -0.60 12.88 3.97
C PRO A 70 -1.83 13.11 3.08
N THR A 71 -1.74 14.09 2.18
CA THR A 71 -2.75 14.41 1.16
C THR A 71 -2.12 14.32 -0.23
N PRO A 72 -2.90 14.23 -1.33
CA PRO A 72 -2.34 14.17 -2.68
C PRO A 72 -1.41 15.34 -3.02
N ASP A 73 -1.63 16.52 -2.40
CA ASP A 73 -0.82 17.72 -2.63
C ASP A 73 0.45 17.76 -1.76
N SER A 74 0.46 17.07 -0.62
CA SER A 74 1.61 17.05 0.29
C SER A 74 2.51 15.83 0.12
N PHE A 75 2.03 14.77 -0.54
CA PHE A 75 2.74 13.51 -0.74
C PHE A 75 3.45 13.46 -2.09
N THR A 76 4.72 13.06 -2.07
CA THR A 76 5.53 12.76 -3.25
C THR A 76 5.87 11.27 -3.25
N GLU A 77 5.35 10.55 -4.25
CA GLU A 77 5.57 9.11 -4.44
C GLU A 77 7.02 8.78 -4.82
N ASN A 78 7.55 7.71 -4.23
CA ASN A 78 8.82 7.13 -4.64
C ASN A 78 8.62 6.24 -5.88
N ARG A 79 9.21 6.65 -7.01
CA ARG A 79 9.12 5.91 -8.29
C ARG A 79 9.72 4.51 -8.25
N GLN A 80 10.65 4.22 -7.32
CA GLN A 80 11.25 2.90 -7.18
C GLN A 80 10.33 1.90 -6.48
N PHE A 81 9.36 2.39 -5.70
CA PHE A 81 8.48 1.53 -4.92
C PHE A 81 7.41 0.87 -5.80
N HIS A 82 6.84 1.60 -6.76
CA HIS A 82 5.73 1.10 -7.58
C HIS A 82 6.06 -0.20 -8.34
N PRO A 83 7.23 -0.34 -9.02
CA PRO A 83 7.60 -1.60 -9.66
C PRO A 83 7.74 -2.77 -8.67
N ILE A 84 8.22 -2.51 -7.45
CA ILE A 84 8.34 -3.54 -6.40
C ILE A 84 6.97 -4.01 -5.97
N LEU A 85 6.03 -3.08 -5.73
CA LEU A 85 4.65 -3.39 -5.40
C LEU A 85 4.02 -4.27 -6.50
N GLN A 86 4.10 -3.84 -7.76
CA GLN A 86 3.51 -4.56 -8.88
C GLN A 86 4.10 -5.96 -9.07
N SER A 87 5.42 -6.12 -8.89
CA SER A 87 6.07 -7.44 -8.95
C SER A 87 5.56 -8.41 -7.87
N VAL A 88 5.37 -7.92 -6.64
CA VAL A 88 4.83 -8.72 -5.53
C VAL A 88 3.38 -9.10 -5.81
N LEU A 89 2.56 -8.16 -6.27
CA LEU A 89 1.16 -8.41 -6.60
C LEU A 89 1.01 -9.43 -7.73
N ALA A 90 1.75 -9.27 -8.83
CA ALA A 90 1.75 -10.22 -9.94
C ALA A 90 2.07 -11.66 -9.49
N THR A 91 2.99 -11.81 -8.53
CA THR A 91 3.43 -13.12 -8.03
C THR A 91 2.45 -13.72 -7.01
N HIS A 92 1.84 -12.90 -6.16
CA HIS A 92 1.14 -13.36 -4.97
C HIS A 92 -0.37 -13.14 -4.98
N ALA A 93 -0.91 -12.29 -5.85
CA ALA A 93 -2.36 -12.02 -5.93
C ALA A 93 -3.18 -13.30 -6.13
N ILE A 94 -2.68 -14.25 -6.93
CA ILE A 94 -3.32 -15.56 -7.13
C ILE A 94 -3.50 -16.38 -5.85
N ASN A 95 -2.68 -16.11 -4.84
CA ASN A 95 -2.66 -16.84 -3.59
C ASN A 95 -3.40 -16.11 -2.46
N ASP A 96 -3.82 -14.87 -2.72
CA ASP A 96 -4.54 -14.06 -1.76
C ASP A 96 -5.95 -14.63 -1.49
N PRO A 97 -6.35 -14.85 -0.22
CA PRO A 97 -7.65 -15.41 0.11
C PRO A 97 -8.82 -14.57 -0.40
N SER A 98 -8.74 -13.24 -0.36
CA SER A 98 -9.83 -12.38 -0.86
C SER A 98 -9.97 -12.48 -2.38
N VAL A 99 -8.87 -12.53 -3.12
CA VAL A 99 -8.92 -12.72 -4.58
C VAL A 99 -9.49 -14.09 -4.94
N LYS A 100 -9.10 -15.17 -4.22
CA LYS A 100 -9.69 -16.51 -4.41
C LYS A 100 -11.18 -16.55 -4.12
N GLN A 101 -11.64 -15.86 -3.08
CA GLN A 101 -13.07 -15.77 -2.77
C GLN A 101 -13.84 -15.04 -3.88
N GLN A 102 -13.28 -13.96 -4.43
CA GLN A 102 -13.87 -13.28 -5.59
C GLN A 102 -13.93 -14.20 -6.81
N ALA A 103 -12.91 -15.02 -7.04
CA ALA A 103 -12.88 -15.98 -8.14
C ALA A 103 -13.91 -17.10 -8.00
N ALA A 104 -14.08 -17.64 -6.79
CA ALA A 104 -15.13 -18.60 -6.49
C ALA A 104 -16.54 -18.00 -6.67
N ALA A 105 -16.72 -16.74 -6.27
CA ALA A 105 -17.97 -16.01 -6.48
C ALA A 105 -18.25 -15.75 -7.97
N PHE A 106 -17.20 -15.52 -8.77
CA PHE A 106 -17.29 -15.33 -10.23
C PHE A 106 -17.80 -16.58 -10.95
N ALA A 107 -17.31 -17.77 -10.60
CA ALA A 107 -17.71 -19.03 -11.24
C ALA A 107 -18.97 -19.66 -10.66
N SER A 108 -19.51 -19.11 -9.57
CA SER A 108 -20.75 -19.61 -8.99
C SER A 108 -21.90 -19.49 -10.01
N PRO A 109 -22.78 -20.50 -10.16
CA PRO A 109 -23.93 -20.43 -11.06
C PRO A 109 -24.93 -19.28 -10.75
N GLY A 110 -24.81 -18.70 -9.56
CA GLY A 110 -25.50 -17.48 -9.11
C GLY A 110 -24.60 -16.24 -9.01
N GLY A 111 -23.39 -16.29 -9.57
CA GLY A 111 -22.44 -15.19 -9.62
C GLY A 111 -23.08 -13.99 -10.31
N PHE A 112 -23.37 -12.95 -9.53
CA PHE A 112 -23.83 -11.60 -9.90
C PHE A 112 -24.68 -11.43 -11.18
N ASN A 113 -25.53 -12.40 -11.53
CA ASN A 113 -26.54 -12.29 -12.57
C ASN A 113 -27.86 -11.68 -12.03
N LEU A 114 -27.78 -10.72 -11.11
CA LEU A 114 -28.93 -9.95 -10.62
C LEU A 114 -29.18 -8.70 -11.49
N GLY A 115 -28.98 -8.85 -12.80
CA GLY A 115 -29.14 -7.82 -13.83
C GLY A 115 -29.75 -8.36 -15.12
N GLN A 116 -31.01 -8.79 -15.02
CA GLN A 116 -32.02 -8.97 -16.08
C GLN A 116 -32.09 -10.27 -16.91
N PRO A 117 -33.27 -10.93 -16.91
CA PRO A 117 -33.70 -11.74 -18.04
C PRO A 117 -34.14 -10.83 -19.20
N ASN A 118 -33.40 -10.89 -20.30
CA ASN A 118 -33.84 -10.72 -21.69
C ASN A 118 -35.06 -9.79 -21.96
N LYS A 119 -34.86 -8.50 -22.28
CA LYS A 119 -35.81 -7.72 -23.10
C LYS A 119 -35.12 -6.73 -24.03
N ARG A 120 -35.54 -6.81 -25.29
CA ARG A 120 -35.36 -5.83 -26.37
C ARG A 120 -35.64 -4.39 -25.89
N GLY A 121 -34.75 -3.46 -26.23
CA GLY A 121 -35.04 -2.02 -26.30
C GLY A 121 -34.54 -1.19 -25.11
N GLY A 122 -33.64 -0.24 -25.39
CA GLY A 122 -33.31 0.85 -24.47
C GLY A 122 -31.89 1.38 -24.66
N ASP A 123 -31.75 2.40 -25.48
CA ASP A 123 -30.55 3.25 -25.56
C ASP A 123 -30.25 3.85 -24.17
N GLY A 124 -29.12 3.48 -23.57
CA GLY A 124 -28.73 3.99 -22.26
C GLY A 124 -27.26 3.69 -21.96
N ALA A 125 -26.41 4.71 -22.12
CA ALA A 125 -24.99 4.66 -21.74
C ALA A 125 -24.86 4.48 -20.21
N GLY A 126 -24.74 3.23 -19.73
CA GLY A 126 -24.71 2.95 -18.28
C GLY A 126 -24.11 1.62 -17.85
N ALA A 127 -23.33 0.94 -18.71
CA ALA A 127 -22.88 -0.44 -18.49
C ALA A 127 -21.38 -0.60 -18.15
N ALA A 128 -20.65 0.46 -17.81
CA ALA A 128 -19.19 0.42 -17.67
C ALA A 128 -18.64 0.22 -16.23
N ASN A 129 -19.50 0.30 -15.19
CA ASN A 129 -19.06 0.30 -13.78
C ASN A 129 -19.43 -0.98 -12.99
N GLN A 130 -20.05 -1.97 -13.65
CA GLN A 130 -20.34 -3.25 -13.02
C GLN A 130 -19.10 -4.13 -13.14
N GLN A 131 -18.72 -4.80 -12.06
CA GLN A 131 -17.62 -5.77 -12.10
C GLN A 131 -17.93 -6.76 -13.21
N ALA A 132 -17.11 -6.73 -14.26
CA ALA A 132 -17.34 -7.38 -15.52
C ALA A 132 -17.42 -8.90 -15.32
N GLY A 133 -18.59 -9.36 -14.89
CA GLY A 133 -18.97 -10.76 -14.80
C GLY A 133 -19.37 -11.27 -16.18
N MET A 134 -18.50 -11.14 -17.17
CA MET A 134 -18.64 -11.90 -18.42
C MET A 134 -17.97 -13.27 -18.26
N GLY A 135 -18.46 -14.04 -17.28
CA GLY A 135 -18.06 -15.43 -17.03
C GLY A 135 -19.22 -16.41 -16.87
N GLY A 136 -20.45 -16.01 -17.19
CA GLY A 136 -21.61 -16.90 -17.15
C GLY A 136 -21.70 -17.78 -18.40
N ALA A 137 -20.83 -18.79 -18.55
CA ALA A 137 -20.96 -19.94 -19.47
C ALA A 137 -19.70 -20.86 -19.50
N ASN A 138 -18.98 -21.05 -18.39
CA ASN A 138 -17.64 -21.67 -18.39
C ASN A 138 -16.60 -20.89 -19.25
N LYS A 139 -16.82 -19.58 -19.43
CA LYS A 139 -15.85 -18.70 -20.07
C LYS A 139 -15.07 -18.00 -18.98
N GLY A 140 -13.74 -18.10 -19.03
CA GLY A 140 -12.86 -17.35 -18.14
C GLY A 140 -13.03 -15.84 -18.29
N GLY A 141 -12.40 -15.09 -17.40
CA GLY A 141 -12.46 -13.64 -17.36
C GLY A 141 -11.33 -13.05 -16.54
N TRP A 142 -11.55 -11.83 -16.03
CA TRP A 142 -10.56 -11.10 -15.25
C TRP A 142 -11.17 -10.60 -13.95
N ILE A 143 -10.40 -10.70 -12.87
CA ILE A 143 -10.78 -10.22 -11.55
C ILE A 143 -9.87 -9.06 -11.19
N HIS A 144 -10.47 -7.92 -10.87
CA HIS A 144 -9.73 -6.74 -10.41
C HIS A 144 -9.28 -6.95 -8.97
N VAL A 145 -8.00 -6.74 -8.72
CA VAL A 145 -7.41 -6.72 -7.38
C VAL A 145 -7.27 -5.25 -6.98
N SER A 146 -8.03 -4.87 -5.96
CA SER A 146 -8.19 -3.47 -5.55
C SER A 146 -7.61 -3.19 -4.17
N ASP A 147 -7.27 -1.93 -3.96
CA ASP A 147 -6.80 -1.37 -2.71
C ASP A 147 -7.91 -1.39 -1.64
N GLN A 148 -7.58 -1.82 -0.43
CA GLN A 148 -8.51 -1.92 0.69
C GLN A 148 -8.80 -0.58 1.38
N ARG A 149 -8.12 0.51 1.00
CA ARG A 149 -8.40 1.85 1.54
C ARG A 149 -9.80 2.33 1.18
N ASN A 150 -10.32 1.89 0.03
CA ASN A 150 -11.61 2.29 -0.50
C ASN A 150 -12.28 1.08 -1.17
N PRO A 151 -12.78 0.11 -0.37
CA PRO A 151 -13.40 -1.09 -0.91
C PRO A 151 -14.68 -0.71 -1.69
N PRO A 152 -14.88 -1.26 -2.90
CA PRO A 152 -16.05 -0.93 -3.68
C PRO A 152 -17.34 -1.48 -3.05
N ASP A 153 -18.46 -0.81 -3.34
CA ASP A 153 -19.78 -1.34 -3.00
C ASP A 153 -20.00 -2.71 -3.67
N TRP A 154 -20.86 -3.52 -3.07
CA TRP A 154 -21.21 -4.85 -3.56
C TRP A 154 -21.58 -4.85 -5.06
N GLY A 155 -20.82 -5.57 -5.88
CA GLY A 155 -21.04 -5.69 -7.33
C GLY A 155 -20.46 -4.55 -8.19
N ARG A 156 -19.79 -3.58 -7.58
CA ARG A 156 -19.11 -2.48 -8.29
C ARG A 156 -17.62 -2.76 -8.43
N ILE A 157 -17.02 -2.16 -9.45
CA ILE A 157 -15.57 -2.07 -9.59
C ILE A 157 -15.06 -0.91 -8.73
N ALA A 158 -13.86 -1.05 -8.15
CA ALA A 158 -13.17 0.05 -7.50
C ALA A 158 -12.86 1.18 -8.49
N TRP A 159 -12.53 2.36 -7.98
CA TRP A 159 -12.06 3.46 -8.83
C TRP A 159 -10.77 3.06 -9.56
N PRO A 160 -10.54 3.53 -10.81
CA PRO A 160 -9.34 3.16 -11.57
C PRO A 160 -8.02 3.43 -10.83
N GLU A 161 -7.98 4.46 -9.97
CA GLU A 161 -6.81 4.80 -9.14
C GLU A 161 -6.62 3.90 -7.91
N ASP A 162 -7.62 3.10 -7.58
CA ASP A 162 -7.65 2.13 -6.47
C ASP A 162 -7.52 0.68 -6.97
N ILE A 163 -7.50 0.43 -8.27
CA ILE A 163 -7.26 -0.91 -8.83
C ILE A 163 -5.75 -1.10 -8.99
N PHE A 164 -5.17 -2.10 -8.34
CA PHE A 164 -3.77 -2.43 -8.54
C PHE A 164 -3.51 -3.05 -9.92
N GLY A 165 -4.42 -3.95 -10.31
CA GLY A 165 -4.34 -4.72 -11.54
C GLY A 165 -5.43 -5.76 -11.60
N SER A 166 -5.34 -6.66 -12.57
CA SER A 166 -6.31 -7.72 -12.81
C SER A 166 -5.61 -9.06 -12.96
N VAL A 167 -6.25 -10.12 -12.49
CA VAL A 167 -5.78 -11.49 -12.64
C VAL A 167 -6.78 -12.31 -13.44
N GLU A 168 -6.29 -13.14 -14.35
CA GLU A 168 -7.14 -14.02 -15.15
C GLU A 168 -7.70 -15.17 -14.32
N VAL A 169 -8.98 -15.46 -14.53
CA VAL A 169 -9.74 -16.56 -13.92
C VAL A 169 -10.33 -17.44 -15.02
N ASP A 170 -10.33 -18.76 -14.83
CA ASP A 170 -10.96 -19.69 -15.76
C ASP A 170 -12.49 -19.80 -15.54
N GLY A 171 -13.14 -20.64 -16.35
CA GLY A 171 -14.58 -20.88 -16.27
C GLY A 171 -15.04 -21.58 -14.98
N ASP A 172 -14.12 -22.23 -14.26
CA ASP A 172 -14.38 -22.95 -13.01
C ASP A 172 -14.06 -22.09 -11.77
N GLY A 173 -13.57 -20.87 -11.96
CA GLY A 173 -13.24 -19.93 -10.88
C GLY A 173 -11.82 -20.10 -10.34
N SER A 174 -10.96 -20.83 -11.05
CA SER A 174 -9.56 -20.98 -10.71
C SER A 174 -8.73 -19.85 -11.32
N LEU A 175 -7.80 -19.30 -10.52
CA LEU A 175 -6.92 -18.23 -10.96
C LEU A 175 -5.77 -18.81 -11.81
N ILE A 176 -5.66 -18.36 -13.06
CA ILE A 176 -4.64 -18.86 -14.02
C ILE A 176 -3.31 -18.11 -13.86
N GLY A 177 -3.33 -16.94 -13.23
CA GLY A 177 -2.14 -16.21 -12.81
C GLY A 177 -1.51 -15.29 -13.85
N ASN A 178 -2.18 -15.08 -14.98
CA ASN A 178 -1.85 -13.97 -15.86
C ASN A 178 -2.25 -12.66 -15.17
N TRP A 179 -1.26 -11.82 -14.87
CA TRP A 179 -1.45 -10.52 -14.22
C TRP A 179 -1.37 -9.38 -15.24
N GLN A 180 -2.28 -8.42 -15.12
CA GLN A 180 -2.28 -7.19 -15.89
C GLN A 180 -2.31 -5.98 -14.95
N ASP A 181 -1.29 -5.13 -15.02
CA ASP A 181 -1.26 -3.86 -14.28
C ASP A 181 -2.40 -2.93 -14.74
N SER A 182 -2.99 -2.18 -13.81
CA SER A 182 -4.00 -1.17 -14.15
C SER A 182 -3.40 0.05 -14.85
N GLY A 183 -2.13 0.37 -14.56
CA GLY A 183 -1.43 1.56 -15.05
C GLY A 183 -1.93 2.89 -14.49
N THR A 184 -3.06 2.91 -13.78
CA THR A 184 -3.68 4.11 -13.19
C THR A 184 -3.59 4.15 -11.67
N TYR A 185 -3.10 3.08 -11.04
CA TYR A 185 -2.99 2.97 -9.59
C TYR A 185 -2.16 4.10 -8.97
N ARG A 186 -2.61 4.63 -7.83
CA ARG A 186 -1.90 5.65 -7.05
C ARG A 186 -1.69 5.17 -5.63
N ILE A 187 -0.48 5.32 -5.09
CA ILE A 187 -0.18 4.96 -3.68
C ILE A 187 -1.01 5.79 -2.69
N LEU A 188 -1.37 7.02 -3.05
CA LEU A 188 -2.17 7.90 -2.21
C LEU A 188 -3.24 8.60 -3.05
N THR A 189 -4.47 8.57 -2.56
CA THR A 189 -5.63 9.29 -3.12
C THR A 189 -6.30 10.12 -2.02
N ARG A 190 -7.44 10.74 -2.34
CA ARG A 190 -8.24 11.46 -1.33
C ARG A 190 -8.83 10.54 -0.27
N GLU A 191 -9.01 9.26 -0.59
CA GLU A 191 -9.54 8.24 0.32
C GLU A 191 -8.47 7.70 1.28
N GLY A 192 -7.19 7.95 0.99
CA GLY A 192 -6.09 7.67 1.89
C GLY A 192 -4.88 7.06 1.20
N ILE A 193 -4.01 6.48 2.03
CA ILE A 193 -2.77 5.83 1.60
C ILE A 193 -2.99 4.32 1.39
N LEU A 194 -2.17 3.71 0.55
CA LEU A 194 -2.08 2.28 0.25
C LEU A 194 -2.64 1.36 1.34
N GLY A 195 -3.68 0.62 0.99
CA GLY A 195 -4.33 -0.41 1.80
C GLY A 195 -4.20 -1.79 1.15
N LEU A 196 -3.43 -2.67 1.77
CA LEU A 196 -3.24 -4.03 1.30
C LEU A 196 -3.95 -5.03 2.20
N THR A 197 -4.41 -6.13 1.60
CA THR A 197 -4.87 -7.32 2.34
C THR A 197 -3.74 -7.77 3.29
N PRO A 198 -4.06 -8.37 4.45
CA PRO A 198 -3.03 -8.85 5.37
C PRO A 198 -2.00 -9.76 4.71
N TYR A 199 -2.45 -10.63 3.79
CA TYR A 199 -1.59 -11.55 3.05
C TYR A 199 -0.63 -10.81 2.11
N LEU A 200 -1.15 -9.92 1.24
CA LEU A 200 -0.32 -9.18 0.29
C LEU A 200 0.64 -8.23 1.00
N ARG A 201 0.19 -7.60 2.10
CA ARG A 201 1.05 -6.78 2.96
C ARG A 201 2.23 -7.58 3.51
N GLU A 202 2.00 -8.79 4.01
CA GLU A 202 3.06 -9.63 4.53
C GLU A 202 4.08 -9.98 3.44
N LYS A 203 3.62 -10.33 2.23
CA LYS A 203 4.49 -10.63 1.09
C LYS A 203 5.31 -9.42 0.66
N LEU A 204 4.69 -8.24 0.64
CA LEU A 204 5.39 -7.00 0.30
C LEU A 204 6.46 -6.65 1.35
N VAL A 205 6.11 -6.68 2.63
CA VAL A 205 7.07 -6.44 3.72
C VAL A 205 8.24 -7.41 3.66
N ARG A 206 7.98 -8.70 3.40
CA ARG A 206 9.03 -9.70 3.21
C ARG A 206 9.95 -9.34 2.05
N ARG A 207 9.39 -8.98 0.89
CA ARG A 207 10.17 -8.58 -0.27
C ARG A 207 11.02 -7.32 0.00
N LEU A 208 10.46 -6.34 0.69
CA LEU A 208 11.19 -5.13 1.07
C LEU A 208 12.36 -5.45 2.01
N LYS A 209 12.19 -6.36 2.98
CA LYS A 209 13.28 -6.82 3.86
C LYS A 209 14.38 -7.55 3.10
N GLU A 210 14.04 -8.38 2.12
CA GLU A 210 15.02 -9.05 1.25
C GLU A 210 15.86 -8.00 0.49
N LEU A 211 15.20 -7.01 -0.12
CA LEU A 211 15.88 -5.94 -0.84
C LEU A 211 16.74 -5.06 0.08
N GLU A 212 16.27 -4.78 1.29
CA GLU A 212 17.05 -4.05 2.30
C GLU A 212 18.31 -4.83 2.70
N SER A 213 18.21 -6.14 2.88
CA SER A 213 19.36 -7.00 3.23
C SER A 213 20.35 -7.21 2.08
N GLY A 214 19.89 -7.20 0.82
CA GLY A 214 20.72 -7.38 -0.36
C GLY A 214 21.38 -6.09 -0.87
N ASN A 215 20.93 -4.92 -0.41
CA ASN A 215 21.51 -3.62 -0.74
C ASN A 215 22.64 -3.19 0.23
N ASN A 216 22.98 -4.03 1.21
CA ASN A 216 24.00 -3.78 2.24
C ASN A 216 25.22 -4.67 2.00
#